data_AF-A0A7S0CE81-F1
#
_entry.id   AF-A0A7S0CE81-F1
#
_cell.length_a   1.000
_cell.length_b   1.000
_cell.length_c   1.000
_cell.angle_alpha   90.00
_cell.angle_beta   90.00
_cell.angle_gamma   90.00
#
_symmetry.space_group_name_H-M   'P 1'
#
loop_
_entity.id
_entity.type
_entity.pdbx_description
1 polymer ?
#
loop_
_entity_poly.entity_id
_entity_poly.type
_entity_poly.pdbx_seq_one_letter_code
_entity_poly.pdbx_strand_id
1 'polypeptide(L)'
;VDLTSKKSGLVRKKNDETHEESWVQCDTCERWIHQICSLFNNRQNKEPRVEYNCPVCLVKKRKTEANDSKGPSALMAYDLPRTKLSEWLENHVRSKVDDKLAELVRAKIEVNKISVEAAEKQIRMGGHITIRQVASMDRSLEVREKMRNRYAHKSYPKEFPFRCKCIVVFQNLDGVDVILFALYVYEHGESNPAPNKRTVYISYLDSVHYMRPRRMRTFIYHEILIAYLDYARKRGFATAHIWACPPLKGDDYIFYSKPKDQKTPRDERLRQWYLDMLIECQKRDIVGSLSNMYDLYFDGKNDATVIPYLEGDYFPGEAENIIKELEEAVEKGGSSKSKKKKSGGSSNKSKSKNKSGRGGTRSSGFGETA
;
A
#
# COMPACT_ATOMS: atom_id res chain seq x y z
N VAL A 1 37.29 -11.70 11.38
CA VAL A 1 37.10 -12.58 10.20
C VAL A 1 37.36 -11.72 8.97
N ASP A 2 38.36 -12.08 8.16
CA ASP A 2 38.64 -11.37 6.91
C ASP A 2 37.55 -11.74 5.89
N LEU A 3 36.81 -10.73 5.42
CA LEU A 3 35.70 -10.89 4.46
C LEU A 3 36.12 -10.62 3.01
N THR A 4 37.44 -10.52 2.76
CA THR A 4 37.96 -10.19 1.44
C THR A 4 37.77 -11.35 0.46
N SER A 5 36.98 -11.14 -0.59
CA SER A 5 36.75 -12.12 -1.67
C SER A 5 37.45 -11.71 -2.96
N LYS A 6 38.14 -12.66 -3.61
CA LYS A 6 38.77 -12.43 -4.91
C LYS A 6 37.71 -12.49 -6.01
N LYS A 7 37.81 -11.60 -7.01
CA LYS A 7 36.93 -11.62 -8.20
C LYS A 7 36.92 -12.98 -8.91
N SER A 8 38.05 -13.70 -8.90
CA SER A 8 38.17 -15.05 -9.46
C SER A 8 37.33 -16.10 -8.74
N GLY A 9 36.90 -15.85 -7.50
CA GLY A 9 35.97 -16.69 -6.75
C GLY A 9 34.49 -16.41 -7.04
N LEU A 10 34.19 -15.42 -7.91
CA LEU A 10 32.82 -15.10 -8.31
C LEU A 10 32.45 -15.83 -9.59
N VAL A 11 31.26 -16.42 -9.61
CA VAL A 11 30.70 -17.05 -10.82
C VAL A 11 30.03 -15.99 -11.68
N ARG A 12 30.49 -15.84 -12.92
CA ARG A 12 29.81 -14.99 -13.91
C ARG A 12 28.56 -15.71 -14.43
N LYS A 13 27.39 -15.16 -14.12
CA LYS A 13 26.10 -15.60 -14.68
C LYS A 13 25.42 -14.48 -15.46
N LYS A 14 24.52 -14.87 -16.37
CA LYS A 14 23.55 -13.97 -16.99
C LYS A 14 22.21 -14.17 -16.27
N ASN A 15 21.45 -13.09 -16.09
CA ASN A 15 20.14 -13.16 -15.45
C ASN A 15 19.06 -13.49 -16.50
N ASP A 16 19.14 -14.69 -17.06
CA ASP A 16 18.22 -15.22 -18.07
C ASP A 16 17.57 -16.55 -17.67
N GLU A 17 17.70 -16.93 -16.40
CA GLU A 17 16.99 -18.08 -15.83
C GLU A 17 15.47 -17.77 -15.77
N THR A 18 14.67 -18.64 -16.37
CA THR A 18 13.19 -18.60 -16.31
C THR A 18 12.69 -19.82 -15.56
N HIS A 19 11.93 -19.59 -14.48
CA HIS A 19 11.31 -20.67 -13.73
C HIS A 19 10.03 -21.14 -14.40
N GLU A 20 9.95 -22.43 -14.68
CA GLU A 20 8.73 -23.06 -15.20
C GLU A 20 7.67 -23.21 -14.09
N GLU A 21 6.40 -23.15 -14.48
CA GLU A 21 5.30 -23.38 -13.56
C GLU A 21 5.25 -24.87 -13.16
N SER A 22 4.94 -25.15 -11.89
CA SER A 22 4.74 -26.51 -11.41
C SER A 22 3.45 -27.14 -11.97
N TRP A 23 3.45 -28.46 -12.06
CA TRP A 23 2.33 -29.25 -12.59
C TRP A 23 1.78 -30.20 -11.53
N VAL A 24 0.50 -30.55 -11.65
CA VAL A 24 -0.18 -31.56 -10.84
C VAL A 24 -0.90 -32.56 -11.73
N GLN A 25 -0.77 -33.85 -11.43
CA GLN A 25 -1.42 -34.92 -12.17
C GLN A 25 -2.77 -35.27 -11.53
N CYS A 26 -3.82 -35.39 -12.35
CA CYS A 26 -5.15 -35.81 -11.89
C CYS A 26 -5.21 -37.31 -11.60
N ASP A 27 -5.66 -37.72 -10.41
CA ASP A 27 -5.74 -39.13 -10.00
C ASP A 27 -6.84 -39.94 -10.73
N THR A 28 -7.72 -39.29 -11.50
CA THR A 28 -8.81 -39.97 -12.23
C THR A 28 -8.53 -40.14 -13.72
N CYS A 29 -7.90 -39.16 -14.36
CA CYS A 29 -7.66 -39.19 -15.81
C CYS A 29 -6.19 -39.09 -16.18
N GLU A 30 -5.30 -39.04 -15.18
CA GLU A 30 -3.84 -39.01 -15.30
C GLU A 30 -3.26 -37.85 -16.11
N ARG A 31 -4.10 -36.88 -16.51
CA ARG A 31 -3.66 -35.67 -17.22
C ARG A 31 -2.95 -34.72 -16.26
N TRP A 32 -1.87 -34.12 -16.78
CA TRP A 32 -1.12 -33.06 -16.11
C TRP A 32 -1.75 -31.70 -16.38
N ILE A 33 -1.85 -30.90 -15.32
CA ILE A 33 -2.43 -29.55 -15.36
C ILE A 33 -1.49 -28.62 -14.61
N HIS A 34 -1.32 -27.40 -15.10
CA HIS A 34 -0.60 -26.36 -14.38
C HIS A 34 -1.20 -26.13 -13.00
N GLN A 35 -0.37 -26.12 -11.97
CA GLN A 35 -0.79 -26.04 -10.57
C GLN A 35 -1.61 -24.78 -10.28
N ILE A 36 -1.24 -23.63 -10.86
CA ILE A 36 -1.99 -22.37 -10.67
C ILE A 36 -3.31 -22.42 -11.43
N CYS A 37 -3.35 -22.96 -12.66
CA CYS A 37 -4.60 -23.10 -13.41
C CYS A 37 -5.62 -23.99 -12.70
N SER A 38 -5.17 -25.01 -11.96
CA SER A 38 -6.05 -25.85 -11.15
C SER A 38 -6.33 -25.31 -9.75
N LEU A 39 -5.74 -24.17 -9.38
CA LEU A 39 -5.77 -23.62 -8.02
C LEU A 39 -5.37 -24.65 -6.95
N PHE A 40 -4.43 -25.54 -7.30
CA PHE A 40 -4.01 -26.60 -6.40
C PHE A 40 -2.94 -26.10 -5.43
N ASN A 41 -3.24 -26.14 -4.13
CA ASN A 41 -2.32 -25.69 -3.09
C ASN A 41 -1.59 -26.89 -2.46
N ASN A 42 -0.38 -27.19 -2.93
CA ASN A 42 0.45 -28.27 -2.39
C ASN A 42 0.78 -28.10 -0.89
N ARG A 43 0.79 -26.87 -0.35
CA ARG A 43 1.05 -26.60 1.07
C ARG A 43 -0.11 -26.98 1.97
N GLN A 44 -1.33 -27.01 1.42
CA GLN A 44 -2.53 -27.48 2.14
C GLN A 44 -2.69 -28.99 1.99
N ASN A 45 -2.19 -29.57 0.90
CA ASN A 45 -2.20 -31.01 0.69
C ASN A 45 -1.01 -31.72 1.41
N LYS A 46 -0.93 -31.56 2.73
CA LYS A 46 0.12 -32.19 3.57
C LYS A 46 -0.20 -33.63 3.96
N GLU A 47 -1.44 -34.07 3.80
CA GLU A 47 -1.83 -35.44 4.11
C GLU A 47 -1.64 -36.32 2.86
N PRO A 48 -0.87 -37.43 2.93
CA PRO A 48 -0.57 -38.30 1.78
C PRO A 48 -1.76 -38.98 1.09
N ARG A 49 -3.00 -38.68 1.49
CA ARG A 49 -4.22 -39.40 1.10
C ARG A 49 -5.28 -38.54 0.42
N VAL A 50 -5.04 -37.25 0.18
CA VAL A 50 -6.04 -36.43 -0.53
C VAL A 50 -5.76 -36.47 -2.03
N GLU A 51 -6.59 -37.23 -2.75
CA GLU A 51 -6.62 -37.26 -4.21
C GLU A 51 -6.87 -35.87 -4.77
N TYR A 52 -6.11 -35.50 -5.81
CA TYR A 52 -6.42 -34.38 -6.67
C TYR A 52 -7.17 -34.85 -7.92
N ASN A 53 -8.41 -34.41 -8.06
CA ASN A 53 -9.19 -34.61 -9.29
C ASN A 53 -9.29 -33.26 -10.04
N CYS A 54 -8.97 -33.27 -11.33
CA CYS A 54 -9.07 -32.07 -12.15
C CYS A 54 -10.50 -31.53 -12.24
N PRO A 55 -10.69 -30.25 -12.58
CA PRO A 55 -12.03 -29.64 -12.70
C PRO A 55 -12.98 -30.42 -13.62
N VAL A 56 -12.49 -30.98 -14.72
CA VAL A 56 -13.30 -31.77 -15.66
C VAL A 56 -13.78 -33.09 -15.02
N CYS A 57 -12.91 -33.80 -14.31
CA CYS A 57 -13.27 -35.02 -13.60
C CYS A 57 -14.22 -34.73 -12.43
N LEU A 58 -13.99 -33.65 -11.68
CA LEU A 58 -14.89 -33.21 -10.60
C LEU A 58 -16.30 -32.90 -11.11
N VAL A 59 -16.42 -32.19 -12.23
CA VAL A 59 -17.73 -31.89 -12.84
C VAL A 59 -18.44 -33.17 -13.30
N LYS A 60 -17.71 -34.16 -13.84
CA LYS A 60 -18.29 -35.45 -14.22
C LYS A 60 -18.77 -36.23 -12.99
N LYS A 61 -17.94 -36.36 -11.95
CA LYS A 61 -18.29 -37.03 -10.68
C LYS A 61 -19.56 -36.42 -10.06
N ARG A 62 -19.64 -35.09 -9.97
CA ARG A 62 -20.82 -34.37 -9.44
C ARG A 62 -22.11 -34.57 -10.25
N LYS A 63 -22.02 -34.96 -11.52
CA LYS A 63 -23.19 -35.24 -12.36
C LYS A 63 -23.68 -36.69 -12.20
N THR A 64 -22.77 -37.62 -11.93
CA THR A 64 -23.07 -39.05 -11.80
C THR A 64 -23.41 -39.45 -10.37
N GLU A 65 -22.75 -38.84 -9.40
CA GLU A 65 -22.98 -39.04 -7.98
C GLU A 65 -23.88 -37.90 -7.51
N ALA A 66 -25.16 -38.18 -7.28
CA ALA A 66 -26.13 -37.25 -6.69
C ALA A 66 -25.85 -36.98 -5.20
N ASN A 67 -24.57 -36.94 -4.81
CA ASN A 67 -24.15 -36.86 -3.42
C ASN A 67 -23.42 -35.54 -3.14
N ASP A 68 -23.89 -34.90 -2.09
CA ASP A 68 -23.69 -33.50 -1.69
C ASP A 68 -22.37 -33.30 -0.91
N SER A 69 -21.39 -34.21 -1.09
CA SER A 69 -20.10 -34.11 -0.43
C SER A 69 -19.27 -33.01 -1.08
N LYS A 70 -19.61 -31.76 -0.74
CA LYS A 70 -18.69 -30.64 -0.85
C LYS A 70 -17.43 -31.07 -0.10
N GLY A 71 -16.38 -31.42 -0.85
CA GLY A 71 -15.03 -31.55 -0.29
C GLY A 71 -14.70 -30.30 0.55
N PRO A 72 -13.70 -30.36 1.43
CA PRO A 72 -13.38 -29.26 2.34
C PRO A 72 -13.34 -27.95 1.55
N SER A 73 -14.27 -27.05 1.89
CA SER A 73 -14.37 -25.76 1.20
C SER A 73 -13.05 -25.05 1.37
N ALA A 74 -12.46 -24.57 0.28
CA ALA A 74 -11.34 -23.66 0.37
C ALA A 74 -11.73 -22.51 1.30
N LEU A 75 -10.83 -22.12 2.20
CA LEU A 75 -11.04 -20.96 3.07
C LEU A 75 -11.15 -19.72 2.19
N MET A 76 -12.25 -19.01 2.33
CA MET A 76 -12.57 -17.81 1.56
C MET A 76 -12.22 -16.58 2.40
N ALA A 77 -12.11 -15.43 1.74
CA ALA A 77 -11.88 -14.15 2.38
C ALA A 77 -12.96 -13.82 3.42
N TYR A 78 -14.20 -14.28 3.20
CA TYR A 78 -15.28 -14.02 4.14
C TYR A 78 -15.12 -14.81 5.45
N ASP A 79 -14.42 -15.95 5.42
CA ASP A 79 -14.10 -16.80 6.59
C ASP A 79 -13.03 -16.19 7.49
N LEU A 80 -12.28 -15.19 7.00
CA LEU A 80 -11.31 -14.47 7.83
C LEU A 80 -12.02 -13.76 8.99
N PRO A 81 -11.39 -13.75 10.20
CA PRO A 81 -11.95 -13.09 11.37
C PRO A 81 -12.39 -11.65 11.11
N ARG A 82 -13.56 -11.29 11.63
CA ARG A 82 -14.11 -9.94 11.54
C ARG A 82 -13.61 -9.08 12.69
N THR A 83 -13.49 -7.79 12.42
CA THR A 83 -13.16 -6.78 13.43
C THR A 83 -14.10 -5.60 13.25
N LYS A 84 -14.23 -4.74 14.28
CA LYS A 84 -15.02 -3.50 14.17
C LYS A 84 -14.61 -2.64 12.98
N LEU A 85 -13.30 -2.58 12.68
CA LEU A 85 -12.79 -1.86 11.51
C LEU A 85 -13.16 -2.58 10.21
N SER A 86 -13.02 -3.91 10.15
CA SER A 86 -13.43 -4.70 8.97
C SER A 86 -14.90 -4.46 8.63
N GLU A 87 -15.78 -4.55 9.63
CA GLU A 87 -17.23 -4.38 9.47
C GLU A 87 -17.59 -2.94 9.09
N TRP A 88 -16.95 -1.96 9.73
CA TRP A 88 -17.13 -0.55 9.40
C TRP A 88 -16.83 -0.27 7.92
N LEU A 89 -15.65 -0.67 7.46
CA LEU A 89 -15.22 -0.45 6.08
C LEU A 89 -16.09 -1.21 5.09
N GLU A 90 -16.37 -2.49 5.35
CA GLU A 90 -17.15 -3.34 4.46
C GLU A 90 -18.59 -2.84 4.30
N ASN A 91 -19.25 -2.46 5.41
CA ASN A 91 -20.62 -1.94 5.36
C ASN A 91 -20.69 -0.59 4.64
N HIS A 92 -19.75 0.31 4.91
CA HIS A 92 -19.67 1.60 4.20
C HIS A 92 -19.47 1.41 2.70
N VAL A 93 -18.48 0.61 2.31
CA VAL A 93 -18.16 0.37 0.89
C VAL A 93 -19.31 -0.33 0.19
N ARG A 94 -19.96 -1.32 0.83
CA ARG A 94 -21.15 -1.99 0.26
C ARG A 94 -22.24 -0.97 -0.05
N SER A 95 -22.63 -0.15 0.94
CA SER A 95 -23.65 0.89 0.75
C SER A 95 -23.29 1.85 -0.37
N LYS A 96 -22.03 2.31 -0.44
CA LYS A 96 -21.60 3.25 -1.49
C LYS A 96 -21.50 2.62 -2.87
N VAL A 97 -21.14 1.34 -2.95
CA VAL A 97 -21.18 0.58 -4.20
C VAL A 97 -22.63 0.44 -4.68
N ASP A 98 -23.57 0.12 -3.81
CA ASP A 98 -24.98 0.00 -4.17
C ASP A 98 -25.55 1.34 -4.70
N ASP A 99 -25.27 2.45 -3.99
CA ASP A 99 -25.64 3.81 -4.44
C ASP A 99 -25.06 4.10 -5.84
N LYS A 100 -23.77 3.80 -6.05
CA LYS A 100 -23.08 4.09 -7.31
C LYS A 100 -23.57 3.22 -8.45
N LEU A 101 -23.88 1.95 -8.19
CA LEU A 101 -24.48 1.08 -9.20
C LEU A 101 -25.86 1.58 -9.60
N ALA A 102 -26.70 1.99 -8.65
CA ALA A 102 -28.00 2.56 -8.94
C ALA A 102 -27.90 3.85 -9.78
N GLU A 103 -26.95 4.74 -9.48
CA GLU A 103 -26.64 5.92 -10.30
C GLU A 103 -26.25 5.53 -11.74
N LEU A 104 -25.35 4.57 -11.89
CA LEU A 104 -24.89 4.10 -13.20
C LEU A 104 -25.99 3.41 -14.00
N VAL A 105 -26.89 2.66 -13.35
CA VAL A 105 -28.07 2.05 -13.97
C VAL A 105 -29.00 3.14 -14.50
N ARG A 106 -29.34 4.14 -13.68
CA ARG A 106 -30.21 5.27 -14.10
C ARG A 106 -29.63 6.00 -15.30
N ALA A 107 -28.35 6.37 -15.24
CA ALA A 107 -27.69 7.05 -16.36
C ALA A 107 -27.68 6.18 -17.63
N LYS A 108 -27.51 4.86 -17.50
CA LYS A 108 -27.52 3.94 -18.64
C LYS A 108 -28.91 3.83 -19.28
N ILE A 109 -29.97 3.78 -18.48
CA ILE A 109 -31.36 3.78 -18.96
C ILE A 109 -31.64 5.07 -19.74
N GLU A 110 -31.22 6.21 -19.19
CA GLU A 110 -31.45 7.51 -19.81
C GLU A 110 -30.79 7.65 -21.19
N VAL A 111 -29.53 7.21 -21.30
CA VAL A 111 -28.74 7.31 -22.54
C VAL A 111 -29.15 6.25 -23.57
N ASN A 112 -29.38 5.00 -23.15
CA ASN A 112 -29.61 3.89 -24.07
C ASN A 112 -31.10 3.56 -24.30
N LYS A 113 -32.02 4.15 -23.53
CA LYS A 113 -33.47 3.88 -23.59
C LYS A 113 -33.81 2.38 -23.48
N ILE A 114 -33.11 1.67 -22.60
CA ILE A 114 -33.32 0.24 -22.33
C ILE A 114 -34.12 0.02 -21.04
N SER A 115 -34.66 -1.18 -20.85
CA SER A 115 -35.33 -1.56 -19.59
C SER A 115 -34.37 -1.58 -18.40
N VAL A 116 -34.93 -1.47 -17.20
CA VAL A 116 -34.17 -1.54 -15.93
C VAL A 116 -33.39 -2.85 -15.84
N GLU A 117 -34.05 -3.99 -16.07
CA GLU A 117 -33.44 -5.32 -16.03
C GLU A 117 -32.26 -5.46 -17.00
N ALA A 118 -32.40 -4.92 -18.22
CA ALA A 118 -31.33 -4.95 -19.21
C ALA A 118 -30.14 -4.08 -18.79
N ALA A 119 -30.39 -2.93 -18.15
CA ALA A 119 -29.35 -2.07 -17.61
C ALA A 119 -28.64 -2.72 -16.42
N GLU A 120 -29.37 -3.27 -15.45
CA GLU A 120 -28.79 -3.95 -14.28
C GLU A 120 -27.92 -5.14 -14.67
N LYS A 121 -28.34 -5.93 -15.66
CA LYS A 121 -27.54 -7.04 -16.19
C LYS A 121 -26.20 -6.59 -16.76
N GLN A 122 -26.14 -5.39 -17.35
CA GLN A 122 -24.91 -4.79 -17.89
C GLN A 122 -24.09 -4.07 -16.81
N ILE A 123 -24.74 -3.57 -15.76
CA ILE A 123 -24.16 -2.76 -14.69
C ILE A 123 -24.19 -3.56 -13.39
N ARG A 124 -23.38 -4.63 -13.35
CA ARG A 124 -23.23 -5.47 -12.15
C ARG A 124 -21.78 -5.55 -11.71
N MET A 125 -21.58 -5.79 -10.42
CA MET A 125 -20.28 -6.17 -9.88
C MET A 125 -19.88 -7.56 -10.39
N GLY A 126 -18.57 -7.79 -10.54
CA GLY A 126 -18.03 -9.10 -10.91
C GLY A 126 -18.10 -10.16 -9.81
N GLY A 127 -18.53 -9.75 -8.61
CA GLY A 127 -18.74 -10.57 -7.43
C GLY A 127 -18.59 -9.74 -6.16
N HIS A 128 -18.79 -10.38 -5.00
CA HIS A 128 -18.81 -9.72 -3.69
C HIS A 128 -17.44 -9.15 -3.31
N ILE A 129 -17.44 -7.98 -2.65
CA ILE A 129 -16.25 -7.36 -2.10
C ILE A 129 -16.18 -7.66 -0.60
N THR A 130 -15.06 -8.21 -0.16
CA THR A 130 -14.82 -8.52 1.24
C THR A 130 -13.64 -7.69 1.73
N ILE A 131 -13.76 -7.03 2.89
CA ILE A 131 -12.71 -6.19 3.47
C ILE A 131 -12.31 -6.74 4.83
N ARG A 132 -11.01 -6.95 5.06
CA ARG A 132 -10.51 -7.55 6.30
C ARG A 132 -9.29 -6.81 6.82
N GLN A 133 -9.32 -6.44 8.10
CA GLN A 133 -8.11 -6.15 8.85
C GLN A 133 -7.40 -7.47 9.16
N VAL A 134 -6.29 -7.74 8.47
CA VAL A 134 -5.53 -9.01 8.60
C VAL A 134 -4.35 -8.90 9.56
N ALA A 135 -3.96 -7.69 9.94
CA ALA A 135 -2.92 -7.46 10.94
C ALA A 135 -3.25 -6.24 11.82
N SER A 136 -2.87 -6.33 13.10
CA SER A 136 -2.89 -5.23 14.07
C SER A 136 -1.82 -5.50 15.12
N MET A 137 -0.73 -4.74 15.09
CA MET A 137 0.44 -4.97 15.96
C MET A 137 0.94 -3.67 16.55
N ASP A 138 1.34 -3.70 17.81
CA ASP A 138 2.05 -2.58 18.43
C ASP A 138 3.52 -2.61 18.00
N ARG A 139 4.05 -1.41 17.73
CA ARG A 139 5.41 -1.13 17.25
C ARG A 139 5.90 0.17 17.90
N SER A 140 7.20 0.43 17.81
CA SER A 140 7.81 1.69 18.26
C SER A 140 8.84 2.14 17.22
N LEU A 141 8.85 3.42 16.90
CA LEU A 141 9.87 4.05 16.06
C LEU A 141 10.87 4.79 16.95
N GLU A 142 12.11 4.35 16.96
CA GLU A 142 13.20 5.09 17.60
C GLU A 142 13.59 6.33 16.79
N VAL A 143 13.71 7.47 17.48
CA VAL A 143 14.21 8.71 16.87
C VAL A 143 15.68 8.53 16.55
N ARG A 144 16.12 8.91 15.34
CA ARG A 144 17.50 8.66 14.89
C ARG A 144 18.50 9.58 15.60
N GLU A 145 19.77 9.16 15.57
CA GLU A 145 20.83 9.70 16.42
C GLU A 145 21.03 11.21 16.27
N LYS A 146 21.12 11.72 15.04
CA LYS A 146 21.40 13.15 14.85
C LYS A 146 20.27 14.01 15.34
N MET A 147 19.02 13.60 15.10
CA MET A 147 17.85 14.33 15.57
C MET A 147 17.74 14.30 17.10
N ARG A 148 17.96 13.14 17.74
CA ARG A 148 18.03 13.02 19.20
C ARG A 148 19.09 13.96 19.78
N ASN A 149 20.31 13.93 19.25
CA ASN A 149 21.42 14.73 19.78
C ASN A 149 21.18 16.23 19.57
N ARG A 150 20.71 16.62 18.39
CA ARG A 150 20.46 18.02 18.02
C ARG A 150 19.40 18.69 18.88
N TYR A 151 18.37 17.94 19.28
CA TYR A 151 17.22 18.43 20.06
C TYR A 151 17.16 17.89 21.50
N ALA A 152 18.24 17.32 22.02
CA ALA A 152 18.32 16.83 23.41
C ALA A 152 17.98 17.93 24.44
N HIS A 153 18.40 19.17 24.17
CA HIS A 153 18.12 20.34 24.99
C HIS A 153 16.62 20.70 25.10
N LYS A 154 15.76 20.16 24.22
CA LYS A 154 14.30 20.32 24.27
C LYS A 154 13.57 19.12 24.86
N SER A 155 14.29 18.14 25.40
CA SER A 155 13.72 16.87 25.86
C SER A 155 12.85 16.18 24.80
N TYR A 156 13.29 16.25 23.53
CA TYR A 156 12.59 15.62 22.42
C TYR A 156 12.45 14.09 22.67
N PRO A 157 11.30 13.47 22.36
CA PRO A 157 11.08 12.05 22.64
C PRO A 157 12.16 11.16 22.01
N LYS A 158 12.48 10.05 22.68
CA LYS A 158 13.44 9.06 22.17
C LYS A 158 12.81 8.08 21.20
N GLU A 159 11.51 7.85 21.35
CA GLU A 159 10.74 6.94 20.52
C GLU A 159 9.27 7.38 20.43
N PHE A 160 8.58 6.86 19.42
CA PHE A 160 7.15 7.06 19.20
C PHE A 160 6.47 5.69 19.02
N PRO A 161 5.68 5.21 20.00
CA PRO A 161 4.93 3.97 19.84
C PRO A 161 3.79 4.17 18.82
N PHE A 162 3.40 3.13 18.10
CA PHE A 162 2.27 3.17 17.19
C PHE A 162 1.66 1.78 16.98
N ARG A 163 0.40 1.76 16.55
CA ARG A 163 -0.25 0.53 16.12
C ARG A 163 -0.26 0.43 14.61
N CYS A 164 0.41 -0.58 14.07
CA CYS A 164 0.42 -0.92 12.66
C CYS A 164 -0.78 -1.81 12.34
N LYS A 165 -1.59 -1.42 11.34
CA LYS A 165 -2.69 -2.25 10.83
C LYS A 165 -2.55 -2.50 9.33
N CYS A 166 -2.92 -3.70 8.90
CA CYS A 166 -3.03 -4.06 7.49
C CYS A 166 -4.49 -4.40 7.16
N ILE A 167 -5.02 -3.71 6.16
CA ILE A 167 -6.38 -3.89 5.63
C ILE A 167 -6.25 -4.42 4.21
N VAL A 168 -6.93 -5.53 3.91
CA VAL A 168 -6.91 -6.18 2.60
C VAL A 168 -8.31 -6.25 2.03
N VAL A 169 -8.42 -6.04 0.73
CA VAL A 169 -9.66 -6.04 -0.04
C VAL A 169 -9.62 -7.18 -1.04
N PHE A 170 -10.65 -8.01 -0.97
CA PHE A 170 -10.86 -9.14 -1.85
C PHE A 170 -12.07 -8.89 -2.72
N GLN A 171 -12.06 -9.44 -3.93
CA GLN A 171 -13.27 -9.63 -4.72
C GLN A 171 -13.39 -11.09 -5.10
N ASN A 172 -14.56 -11.67 -4.88
CA ASN A 172 -14.86 -12.98 -5.43
C ASN A 172 -15.02 -12.88 -6.95
N LEU A 173 -14.10 -13.48 -7.70
CA LEU A 173 -14.10 -13.50 -9.16
C LEU A 173 -14.16 -14.95 -9.61
N ASP A 174 -15.21 -15.29 -10.36
CA ASP A 174 -15.38 -16.63 -10.93
C ASP A 174 -15.37 -17.75 -9.86
N GLY A 175 -15.88 -17.43 -8.66
CA GLY A 175 -15.96 -18.35 -7.52
C GLY A 175 -14.74 -18.35 -6.59
N VAL A 176 -13.73 -17.54 -6.86
CA VAL A 176 -12.44 -17.51 -6.15
C VAL A 176 -12.15 -16.12 -5.62
N ASP A 177 -11.66 -16.00 -4.39
CA ASP A 177 -11.29 -14.69 -3.86
C ASP A 177 -9.94 -14.23 -4.41
N VAL A 178 -9.95 -13.04 -5.02
CA VAL A 178 -8.77 -12.38 -5.54
C VAL A 178 -8.48 -11.16 -4.67
N ILE A 179 -7.27 -11.09 -4.11
CA ILE A 179 -6.79 -9.89 -3.41
C ILE A 179 -6.53 -8.79 -4.44
N LEU A 180 -7.10 -7.60 -4.23
CA LEU A 180 -7.05 -6.50 -5.19
C LEU A 180 -6.39 -5.23 -4.65
N PHE A 181 -6.42 -5.04 -3.34
CA PHE A 181 -5.93 -3.83 -2.68
C PHE A 181 -5.49 -4.14 -1.26
N ALA A 182 -4.41 -3.50 -0.83
CA ALA A 182 -3.92 -3.57 0.54
C ALA A 182 -3.51 -2.18 1.01
N LEU A 183 -3.74 -1.92 2.29
CA LEU A 183 -3.49 -0.64 2.94
C LEU A 183 -2.87 -0.88 4.33
N TYR A 184 -1.70 -0.31 4.53
CA TYR A 184 -1.04 -0.21 5.82
C TYR A 184 -1.22 1.18 6.40
N VAL A 185 -1.68 1.22 7.66
CA VAL A 185 -1.88 2.46 8.41
C VAL A 185 -1.22 2.36 9.77
N TYR A 186 -0.59 3.45 10.20
CA TYR A 186 0.07 3.57 11.50
C TYR A 186 -0.71 4.56 12.35
N GLU A 187 -1.18 4.10 13.51
CA GLU A 187 -2.01 4.87 14.44
C GLU A 187 -1.21 5.25 15.69
N HIS A 188 -0.97 6.55 15.88
CA HIS A 188 -0.35 7.13 17.07
C HIS A 188 -1.44 7.66 18.01
N GLY A 189 -1.69 6.95 19.11
CA GLY A 189 -2.83 7.20 20.01
C GLY A 189 -2.72 8.46 20.87
N GLU A 190 -3.66 8.62 21.80
CA GLU A 190 -3.71 9.73 22.77
C GLU A 190 -2.48 9.78 23.69
N SER A 191 -1.93 8.62 24.05
CA SER A 191 -0.76 8.50 24.91
C SER A 191 0.57 8.76 24.20
N ASN A 192 0.57 9.02 22.88
CA ASN A 192 1.80 9.39 22.19
C ASN A 192 2.30 10.75 22.68
N PRO A 193 3.63 10.93 22.80
CA PRO A 193 4.20 12.25 22.98
C PRO A 193 3.95 13.11 21.72
N ALA A 194 3.96 14.42 21.90
CA ALA A 194 4.04 15.35 20.78
C ALA A 194 5.37 15.12 20.02
N PRO A 195 5.40 15.26 18.68
CA PRO A 195 4.33 15.77 17.80
C PRO A 195 3.34 14.73 17.26
N ASN A 196 3.48 13.43 17.59
CA ASN A 196 2.68 12.36 16.95
C ASN A 196 1.33 12.07 17.62
N LYS A 197 1.02 12.73 18.74
CA LYS A 197 -0.24 12.51 19.49
C LYS A 197 -1.47 12.58 18.57
N ARG A 198 -2.38 11.59 18.70
CA ARG A 198 -3.64 11.48 17.94
C ARG A 198 -3.48 11.57 16.42
N THR A 199 -2.38 11.03 15.88
CA THR A 199 -2.06 11.09 14.45
C THR A 199 -2.24 9.74 13.78
N VAL A 200 -2.78 9.72 12.56
CA VAL A 200 -2.74 8.55 11.68
C VAL A 200 -1.84 8.81 10.48
N TYR A 201 -1.12 7.79 10.03
CA TYR A 201 -0.29 7.85 8.84
C TYR A 201 -0.68 6.74 7.88
N ILE A 202 -1.04 7.10 6.64
CA ILE A 202 -1.20 6.13 5.55
C ILE A 202 0.20 5.83 5.02
N SER A 203 0.74 4.69 5.45
CA SER A 203 2.13 4.31 5.21
C SER A 203 2.32 3.76 3.81
N TYR A 204 1.62 2.67 3.48
CA TYR A 204 1.65 2.08 2.16
C TYR A 204 0.25 1.73 1.71
N LEU A 205 -0.06 1.99 0.45
CA LEU A 205 -1.17 1.35 -0.23
C LEU A 205 -0.70 0.80 -1.56
N ASP A 206 -1.35 -0.27 -1.98
CA ASP A 206 -1.02 -0.92 -3.23
C ASP A 206 -2.23 -1.63 -3.81
N SER A 207 -2.20 -1.89 -5.11
CA SER A 207 -3.30 -2.58 -5.81
C SER A 207 -2.82 -3.43 -6.98
N VAL A 208 -3.66 -4.39 -7.35
CA VAL A 208 -3.65 -5.05 -8.65
C VAL A 208 -4.95 -4.74 -9.39
N HIS A 209 -4.86 -4.46 -10.68
CA HIS A 209 -5.91 -3.78 -11.44
C HIS A 209 -7.09 -4.68 -11.87
N TYR A 210 -7.19 -5.90 -11.36
CA TYR A 210 -8.11 -6.95 -11.81
C TYR A 210 -9.57 -6.79 -11.35
N MET A 211 -9.89 -5.76 -10.56
CA MET A 211 -11.26 -5.51 -10.10
C MET A 211 -12.27 -5.48 -11.25
N ARG A 212 -13.39 -6.19 -11.07
CA ARG A 212 -14.47 -6.25 -12.06
C ARG A 212 -15.77 -5.63 -11.50
N PRO A 213 -16.36 -4.63 -12.17
CA PRO A 213 -15.87 -3.97 -13.39
C PRO A 213 -14.75 -2.96 -13.09
N ARG A 214 -13.79 -2.83 -14.03
CA ARG A 214 -12.60 -1.98 -13.89
C ARG A 214 -12.91 -0.52 -13.54
N ARG A 215 -14.05 0.01 -14.01
CA ARG A 215 -14.49 1.40 -13.76
C ARG A 215 -14.83 1.69 -12.28
N MET A 216 -15.14 0.67 -11.49
CA MET A 216 -15.47 0.83 -10.06
C MET A 216 -14.22 0.92 -9.18
N ARG A 217 -13.04 0.61 -9.73
CA ARG A 217 -11.80 0.47 -8.98
C ARG A 217 -11.41 1.72 -8.20
N THR A 218 -11.28 2.86 -8.88
CA THR A 218 -10.92 4.12 -8.23
C THR A 218 -11.96 4.53 -7.18
N PHE A 219 -13.25 4.40 -7.52
CA PHE A 219 -14.34 4.71 -6.60
C PHE A 219 -14.26 3.89 -5.31
N ILE A 220 -14.12 2.56 -5.42
CA ILE A 220 -14.03 1.67 -4.25
C ILE A 220 -12.78 1.98 -3.41
N TYR A 221 -11.62 2.20 -4.04
CA TYR A 221 -10.40 2.55 -3.31
C TYR A 221 -10.54 3.89 -2.56
N HIS A 222 -11.20 4.88 -3.16
CA HIS A 222 -11.51 6.13 -2.46
C HIS A 222 -12.45 5.87 -1.28
N GLU A 223 -13.53 5.13 -1.47
CA GLU A 223 -14.50 4.85 -0.38
C GLU A 223 -13.87 4.09 0.79
N ILE A 224 -12.87 3.22 0.54
CA ILE A 224 -12.11 2.57 1.62
C ILE A 224 -11.30 3.59 2.43
N LEU A 225 -10.59 4.50 1.75
CA LEU A 225 -9.80 5.53 2.42
C LEU A 225 -10.69 6.53 3.18
N ILE A 226 -11.79 6.97 2.55
CA ILE A 226 -12.78 7.86 3.15
C ILE A 226 -13.36 7.21 4.42
N ALA A 227 -13.79 5.95 4.33
CA ALA A 227 -14.34 5.22 5.46
C ALA A 227 -13.32 5.03 6.60
N TYR A 228 -12.05 4.78 6.26
CA TYR A 228 -10.97 4.68 7.24
C TYR A 228 -10.73 6.01 7.96
N LEU A 229 -10.68 7.13 7.22
CA LEU A 229 -10.50 8.45 7.81
C LEU A 229 -11.66 8.81 8.74
N ASP A 230 -12.91 8.51 8.36
CA ASP A 230 -14.05 8.73 9.26
C ASP A 230 -14.00 7.83 10.49
N TYR A 231 -13.59 6.56 10.34
CA TYR A 231 -13.38 5.66 11.48
C TYR A 231 -12.33 6.19 12.46
N ALA A 232 -11.19 6.65 11.93
CA ALA A 232 -10.12 7.24 12.73
C ALA A 232 -10.60 8.51 13.45
N ARG A 233 -11.29 9.41 12.74
CA ARG A 233 -11.90 10.61 13.31
C ARG A 233 -12.85 10.29 14.46
N LYS A 234 -13.77 9.32 14.28
CA LYS A 234 -14.71 8.88 15.32
C LYS A 234 -14.04 8.25 16.54
N ARG A 235 -12.87 7.63 16.34
CA ARG A 235 -12.02 7.14 17.44
C ARG A 235 -11.19 8.22 18.12
N GLY A 236 -11.29 9.46 17.65
CA GLY A 236 -10.61 10.61 18.22
C GLY A 236 -9.24 10.89 17.62
N PHE A 237 -8.84 10.31 16.48
CA PHE A 237 -7.64 10.82 15.79
C PHE A 237 -7.93 12.21 15.21
N ALA A 238 -6.95 13.12 15.32
CA ALA A 238 -7.10 14.53 14.98
C ALA A 238 -6.47 14.89 13.63
N THR A 239 -5.37 14.22 13.26
CA THR A 239 -4.61 14.52 12.05
C THR A 239 -4.29 13.24 11.28
N ALA A 240 -4.35 13.32 9.94
CA ALA A 240 -3.95 12.25 9.05
C ALA A 240 -2.85 12.74 8.10
N HIS A 241 -1.78 11.97 7.96
CA HIS A 241 -0.70 12.25 7.01
C HIS A 241 -0.69 11.23 5.88
N ILE A 242 -0.45 11.74 4.67
CA ILE A 242 -0.31 10.93 3.46
C ILE A 242 0.93 11.43 2.72
N TRP A 243 1.88 10.54 2.50
CA TRP A 243 2.98 10.81 1.58
C TRP A 243 2.62 10.28 0.19
N ALA A 244 2.30 11.18 -0.75
CA ALA A 244 1.99 10.83 -2.13
C ALA A 244 3.26 10.45 -2.91
N CYS A 245 3.78 9.26 -2.65
CA CYS A 245 5.00 8.73 -3.24
C CYS A 245 4.66 7.52 -4.12
N PRO A 246 4.82 7.58 -5.46
CA PRO A 246 4.72 6.38 -6.27
C PRO A 246 5.99 5.53 -6.14
N PRO A 247 5.88 4.19 -6.28
CA PRO A 247 7.02 3.30 -6.25
C PRO A 247 7.96 3.60 -7.43
N LEU A 248 9.26 3.33 -7.24
CA LEU A 248 10.22 3.47 -8.32
C LEU A 248 10.01 2.37 -9.37
N LYS A 249 10.58 2.59 -10.56
CA LYS A 249 10.47 1.60 -11.63
C LYS A 249 11.15 0.30 -11.21
N GLY A 250 10.38 -0.77 -11.11
CA GLY A 250 10.85 -2.10 -10.70
C GLY A 250 10.60 -2.42 -9.23
N ASP A 251 10.12 -1.46 -8.44
CA ASP A 251 9.75 -1.67 -7.04
C ASP A 251 8.24 -1.90 -6.92
N ASP A 252 7.86 -2.78 -5.99
CA ASP A 252 6.49 -3.04 -5.59
C ASP A 252 6.33 -2.73 -4.09
N TYR A 253 5.26 -2.03 -3.70
CA TYR A 253 5.04 -1.73 -2.28
C TYR A 253 4.57 -2.95 -1.49
N ILE A 254 3.53 -3.65 -1.97
CA ILE A 254 2.94 -4.79 -1.27
C ILE A 254 2.82 -6.00 -2.20
N PHE A 255 2.24 -5.81 -3.40
CA PHE A 255 2.00 -6.91 -4.32
C PHE A 255 3.16 -7.08 -5.27
N TYR A 256 3.95 -8.13 -5.04
CA TYR A 256 5.08 -8.54 -5.87
C TYR A 256 4.65 -8.89 -7.30
N SER A 257 5.43 -8.43 -8.28
CA SER A 257 5.32 -8.78 -9.70
C SER A 257 3.96 -8.40 -10.31
N LYS A 258 3.71 -7.09 -10.37
CA LYS A 258 2.47 -6.54 -10.94
C LYS A 258 2.28 -6.90 -12.41
N PRO A 259 1.00 -6.88 -12.88
CA PRO A 259 0.70 -7.05 -14.30
C PRO A 259 1.48 -6.03 -15.15
N LYS A 260 2.14 -6.49 -16.23
CA LYS A 260 3.04 -5.67 -17.05
C LYS A 260 2.33 -4.46 -17.68
N ASP A 261 1.03 -4.55 -17.92
CA ASP A 261 0.19 -3.49 -18.48
C ASP A 261 -0.43 -2.57 -17.40
N GLN A 262 -0.23 -2.87 -16.11
CA GLN A 262 -0.57 -1.98 -15.02
C GLN A 262 0.48 -0.87 -14.87
N LYS A 263 0.10 0.35 -15.28
CA LYS A 263 0.97 1.52 -15.18
C LYS A 263 0.99 2.08 -13.76
N THR A 264 2.18 2.33 -13.24
CA THR A 264 2.39 3.13 -12.03
C THR A 264 2.06 4.60 -12.32
N PRO A 265 1.23 5.27 -11.50
CA PRO A 265 0.96 6.69 -11.66
C PRO A 265 2.23 7.51 -11.42
N ARG A 266 2.38 8.63 -12.15
CA ARG A 266 3.41 9.65 -11.85
C ARG A 266 3.00 10.48 -10.64
N ASP A 267 3.96 11.14 -10.01
CA ASP A 267 3.81 11.93 -8.78
C ASP A 267 2.59 12.87 -8.80
N GLU A 268 2.45 13.69 -9.85
CA GLU A 268 1.33 14.63 -10.00
C GLU A 268 -0.03 13.93 -10.07
N ARG A 269 -0.11 12.82 -10.81
CA ARG A 269 -1.34 12.05 -10.95
C ARG A 269 -1.73 11.37 -9.64
N LEU A 270 -0.74 10.82 -8.91
CA LEU A 270 -1.00 10.20 -7.62
C LEU A 270 -1.42 11.25 -6.58
N ARG A 271 -0.78 12.41 -6.56
CA ARG A 271 -1.17 13.53 -5.72
C ARG A 271 -2.61 13.97 -6.01
N GLN A 272 -2.96 14.16 -7.29
CA GLN A 272 -4.33 14.54 -7.65
C GLN A 272 -5.34 13.46 -7.24
N TRP A 273 -5.01 12.18 -7.39
CA TRP A 273 -5.86 11.07 -6.97
C TRP A 273 -6.21 11.14 -5.47
N TYR A 274 -5.23 11.43 -4.61
CA TYR A 274 -5.49 11.66 -3.18
C TYR A 274 -6.27 12.95 -2.93
N LEU A 275 -5.96 14.05 -3.63
CA LEU A 275 -6.69 15.31 -3.47
C LEU A 275 -8.18 15.15 -3.83
N ASP A 276 -8.50 14.43 -4.91
CA ASP A 276 -9.89 14.15 -5.29
C ASP A 276 -10.64 13.40 -4.18
N MET A 277 -9.98 12.41 -3.55
CA MET A 277 -10.52 11.68 -2.41
C MET A 277 -10.70 12.57 -1.17
N LEU A 278 -9.71 13.41 -0.84
CA LEU A 278 -9.75 14.30 0.32
C LEU A 278 -10.78 15.43 0.18
N ILE A 279 -10.95 15.97 -1.04
CA ILE A 279 -12.03 16.93 -1.34
C ILE A 279 -13.39 16.29 -1.09
N GLU A 280 -13.56 15.02 -1.47
CA GLU A 280 -14.78 14.28 -1.17
C GLU A 280 -14.97 14.08 0.35
N CYS A 281 -13.90 13.83 1.12
CA CYS A 281 -13.97 13.85 2.58
C CYS A 281 -14.42 15.21 3.14
N GLN A 282 -13.96 16.33 2.59
CA GLN A 282 -14.38 17.67 3.05
C GLN A 282 -15.87 17.91 2.76
N LYS A 283 -16.35 17.53 1.58
CA LYS A 283 -17.79 17.61 1.24
C LYS A 283 -18.68 16.80 2.17
N ARG A 284 -18.14 15.72 2.75
CA ARG A 284 -18.83 14.82 3.69
C ARG A 284 -18.56 15.17 5.17
N ASP A 285 -17.91 16.30 5.45
CA ASP A 285 -17.57 16.75 6.80
C ASP A 285 -16.73 15.73 7.61
N ILE A 286 -15.88 14.98 6.90
CA ILE A 286 -14.95 14.02 7.50
C ILE A 286 -13.59 14.69 7.75
N VAL A 287 -13.13 15.50 6.80
CA VAL A 287 -11.88 16.25 6.89
C VAL A 287 -12.23 17.73 6.99
N GLY A 288 -11.78 18.39 8.06
CA GLY A 288 -12.02 19.83 8.24
C GLY A 288 -11.09 20.67 7.38
N SER A 289 -9.77 20.53 7.60
CA SER A 289 -8.75 21.28 6.86
C SER A 289 -7.85 20.34 6.06
N LEU A 290 -7.44 20.83 4.88
CA LEU A 290 -6.48 20.17 4.00
C LEU A 290 -5.33 21.13 3.75
N SER A 291 -4.11 20.70 4.05
CA SER A 291 -2.90 21.51 3.88
C SER A 291 -1.72 20.60 3.48
N ASN A 292 -0.60 21.20 3.11
CA ASN A 292 0.67 20.50 2.90
C ASN A 292 1.60 20.68 4.11
N MET A 293 2.68 19.89 4.15
CA MET A 293 3.63 19.92 5.26
C MET A 293 4.30 21.29 5.45
N TYR A 294 4.56 22.02 4.36
CA TYR A 294 5.21 23.34 4.44
C TYR A 294 4.30 24.35 5.12
N ASP A 295 3.09 24.55 4.60
CA ASP A 295 2.16 25.54 5.13
C ASP A 295 1.73 25.20 6.58
N LEU A 296 1.63 23.91 6.92
CA LEU A 296 1.20 23.49 8.26
C LEU A 296 2.29 23.68 9.34
N TYR A 297 3.56 23.43 9.01
CA TYR A 297 4.62 23.36 10.02
C TYR A 297 5.69 24.45 9.88
N PHE A 298 5.85 25.04 8.70
CA PHE A 298 6.95 25.95 8.36
C PHE A 298 6.53 27.39 8.05
N ASP A 299 5.24 27.74 8.14
CA ASP A 299 4.75 29.13 7.98
C ASP A 299 5.10 30.06 9.18
N GLY A 300 6.22 29.79 9.86
CA GLY A 300 6.64 30.50 11.07
C GLY A 300 8.08 30.20 11.49
N LYS A 301 8.44 30.55 12.73
CA LYS A 301 9.77 30.32 13.31
C LYS A 301 9.92 28.94 13.97
N ASN A 302 9.20 27.95 13.46
CA ASN A 302 9.26 26.59 13.98
C ASN A 302 10.57 25.90 13.59
N ASP A 303 11.00 24.95 14.42
CA ASP A 303 12.08 24.03 14.07
C ASP A 303 11.55 22.63 13.75
N ALA A 304 12.45 21.68 13.52
CA ALA A 304 12.10 20.34 13.07
C ALA A 304 11.27 19.54 14.08
N THR A 305 11.21 19.95 15.36
CA THR A 305 10.53 19.21 16.43
C THR A 305 9.01 19.23 16.36
N VAL A 306 8.42 20.13 15.56
CA VAL A 306 6.96 20.23 15.41
C VAL A 306 6.40 19.25 14.38
N ILE A 307 7.26 18.63 13.58
CA ILE A 307 6.87 17.78 12.46
C ILE A 307 6.70 16.34 12.96
N PRO A 308 5.56 15.69 12.69
CA PRO A 308 5.35 14.29 13.02
C PRO A 308 6.49 13.40 12.54
N TYR A 309 7.03 12.60 13.45
CA TYR A 309 8.16 11.72 13.21
C TYR A 309 7.62 10.29 12.97
N LEU A 310 7.36 9.94 11.72
CA LEU A 310 6.55 8.79 11.32
C LEU A 310 7.40 7.67 10.66
N GLU A 311 7.06 6.41 10.94
CA GLU A 311 7.81 5.25 10.44
C GLU A 311 7.73 5.16 8.91
N GLY A 312 8.89 5.05 8.26
CA GLY A 312 9.01 4.97 6.81
C GLY A 312 8.64 6.25 6.04
N ASP A 313 8.40 7.37 6.72
CA ASP A 313 8.19 8.66 6.08
C ASP A 313 9.50 9.28 5.56
N TYR A 314 9.37 10.25 4.65
CA TYR A 314 10.49 11.02 4.11
C TYR A 314 11.24 11.83 5.18
N PHE A 315 10.51 12.44 6.12
CA PHE A 315 11.07 13.45 7.03
C PHE A 315 12.17 12.93 7.96
N PRO A 316 12.02 11.79 8.67
CA PRO A 316 13.09 11.24 9.53
C PRO A 316 14.44 11.09 8.83
N GLY A 317 14.42 10.61 7.57
CA GLY A 317 15.65 10.45 6.78
C GLY A 317 16.25 11.78 6.34
N GLU A 318 15.41 12.72 5.89
CA GLU A 318 15.88 14.02 5.43
C GLU A 318 16.39 14.89 6.60
N ALA A 319 15.78 14.79 7.78
CA ALA A 319 16.23 15.49 8.98
C ALA A 319 17.66 15.09 9.37
N GLU A 320 18.00 13.80 9.35
CA GLU A 320 19.36 13.31 9.61
C GLU A 320 20.37 13.88 8.60
N ASN A 321 20.00 13.91 7.32
CA ASN A 321 20.86 14.44 6.25
C ASN A 321 21.10 15.94 6.44
N ILE A 322 20.06 16.72 6.72
CA ILE A 322 20.17 18.16 6.94
C ILE A 322 21.01 18.46 8.17
N ILE A 323 20.80 17.76 9.29
CA ILE A 323 21.59 17.96 10.50
C ILE A 323 23.08 17.66 10.23
N LYS A 324 23.37 16.58 9.51
CA LYS A 324 24.73 16.26 9.08
C LYS A 324 25.36 17.38 8.25
N GLU A 325 24.64 17.89 7.24
CA GLU A 325 25.12 18.99 6.39
C GLU A 325 25.41 20.26 7.22
N LEU A 326 24.58 20.56 8.23
CA LEU A 326 24.77 21.70 9.13
C LEU A 326 26.01 21.52 10.04
N GLU A 327 26.20 20.34 10.62
CA GLU A 327 27.37 20.00 11.44
C GLU A 327 28.66 20.16 10.63
N GLU A 328 28.71 19.58 9.42
CA GLU A 328 29.87 19.71 8.53
C GLU A 328 30.13 21.17 8.10
N ALA A 329 29.07 21.97 7.95
CA ALA A 329 29.21 23.39 7.61
C ALA A 329 29.80 24.22 8.77
N VAL A 330 29.49 23.87 10.02
CA VAL A 330 30.10 24.50 11.21
C VAL A 330 31.56 24.11 11.34
N GLU A 331 31.89 22.83 11.14
CA GLU A 331 33.28 22.33 11.17
C GLU A 331 34.15 22.98 10.08
N LYS A 332 33.62 23.11 8.86
CA LYS A 332 34.32 23.77 7.74
C LYS A 332 34.32 25.30 7.87
N GLY A 333 33.31 25.88 8.52
CA GLY A 333 33.12 27.32 8.74
C GLY A 333 33.99 27.94 9.83
N GLY A 334 34.73 27.13 10.60
CA GLY A 334 35.84 27.58 11.45
C GLY A 334 37.06 28.10 10.68
N SER A 335 37.07 27.95 9.35
CA SER A 335 38.06 28.54 8.45
C SER A 335 37.37 29.17 7.24
N SER A 336 37.46 30.49 7.15
CA SER A 336 37.14 31.37 6.00
C SER A 336 35.72 31.97 5.89
N LYS A 337 35.74 33.31 5.99
CA LYS A 337 34.69 34.29 5.72
C LYS A 337 33.85 33.99 4.46
N SER A 338 32.53 34.16 4.64
CA SER A 338 31.49 34.40 3.65
C SER A 338 31.98 34.96 2.30
N LYS A 339 31.71 34.23 1.20
CA LYS A 339 31.56 34.82 -0.13
C LYS A 339 30.10 34.70 -0.59
N LYS A 340 29.37 35.81 -0.48
CA LYS A 340 28.14 36.11 -1.23
C LYS A 340 28.40 35.88 -2.73
N LYS A 341 27.71 34.91 -3.34
CA LYS A 341 27.67 34.77 -4.80
C LYS A 341 26.71 35.83 -5.37
N LYS A 342 27.28 36.85 -6.03
CA LYS A 342 26.56 37.71 -6.99
C LYS A 342 26.24 36.88 -8.24
N SER A 343 25.02 37.03 -8.74
CA SER A 343 24.57 36.56 -10.05
C SER A 343 25.18 37.43 -11.16
N GLY A 344 25.68 36.79 -12.22
CA GLY A 344 26.16 37.46 -13.42
C GLY A 344 26.70 36.50 -14.48
N GLY A 345 25.98 36.39 -15.60
CA GLY A 345 26.49 36.29 -16.99
C GLY A 345 27.45 35.17 -17.42
N SER A 346 26.89 34.18 -18.13
CA SER A 346 27.37 33.39 -19.28
C SER A 346 28.87 33.34 -19.66
N SER A 347 29.44 32.14 -19.79
CA SER A 347 29.80 31.51 -21.09
C SER A 347 30.53 30.17 -20.93
N ASN A 348 30.39 29.34 -21.98
CA ASN A 348 30.74 27.91 -22.10
C ASN A 348 32.17 27.49 -21.71
N LYS A 349 32.29 26.37 -20.97
CA LYS A 349 33.08 25.20 -21.41
C LYS A 349 32.87 23.95 -20.53
N SER A 350 32.80 22.83 -21.23
CA SER A 350 32.66 21.44 -20.79
C SER A 350 33.57 21.01 -19.63
N LYS A 351 33.02 20.27 -18.65
CA LYS A 351 33.63 19.07 -18.02
C LYS A 351 32.69 18.40 -17.00
N SER A 352 32.67 17.07 -17.07
CA SER A 352 32.34 16.08 -16.04
C SER A 352 31.12 16.33 -15.13
N LYS A 353 30.03 15.58 -15.40
CA LYS A 353 28.92 15.42 -14.46
C LYS A 353 29.30 14.38 -13.40
N ASN A 354 29.89 14.82 -12.30
CA ASN A 354 29.68 14.14 -11.02
C ASN A 354 28.27 14.51 -10.53
N LYS A 355 27.28 13.68 -10.91
CA LYS A 355 25.99 13.66 -10.22
C LYS A 355 26.20 13.00 -8.86
N SER A 356 26.54 13.78 -7.84
CA SER A 356 26.21 13.41 -6.46
C SER A 356 24.70 13.55 -6.30
N GLY A 357 23.96 12.56 -6.80
CA GLY A 357 22.54 12.44 -6.49
C GLY A 357 22.41 12.25 -4.99
N ARG A 358 21.63 13.10 -4.31
CA ARG A 358 21.14 12.82 -2.96
C ARG A 358 20.54 11.42 -2.99
N GLY A 359 21.20 10.46 -2.34
CA GLY A 359 20.72 9.09 -2.22
C GLY A 359 19.34 9.13 -1.56
N GLY A 360 18.35 8.53 -2.21
CA GLY A 360 16.96 8.60 -1.77
C GLY A 360 16.81 8.09 -0.34
N THR A 361 16.16 8.88 0.51
CA THR A 361 15.80 8.56 1.91
C THR A 361 14.63 7.58 2.02
N ARG A 362 14.25 6.90 0.92
CA ARG A 362 13.11 5.99 0.89
C ARG A 362 13.50 4.72 1.64
N SER A 363 12.93 4.48 2.81
CA SER A 363 13.09 3.21 3.51
C SER A 363 12.46 2.10 2.67
N SER A 364 13.24 1.09 2.30
CA SER A 364 12.67 -0.20 1.90
C SER A 364 11.95 -0.77 3.12
N GLY A 365 10.64 -1.01 3.00
CA GLY A 365 9.86 -1.68 4.04
C GLY A 365 10.53 -2.99 4.49
N PHE A 366 10.44 -3.25 5.79
CA PHE A 366 10.82 -4.44 6.54
C PHE A 366 11.32 -5.65 5.73
N GLY A 367 12.64 -5.83 5.72
CA GLY A 367 13.27 -7.14 5.75
C GLY A 367 13.79 -7.37 7.17
N GLU A 368 12.94 -7.89 8.07
CA GLU A 368 13.42 -8.42 9.34
C GLU A 368 14.23 -9.69 9.05
N THR A 369 15.43 -9.69 9.61
CA THR A 369 16.28 -10.83 9.88
C THR A 369 15.48 -12.03 10.39
N ALA A 370 15.65 -13.17 9.72
CA ALA A 370 15.52 -14.49 10.33
C ALA A 370 16.93 -15.10 10.45
#